data_AF-A0A3N5Z1K9-F1
#
_entry.id   AF-A0A3N5Z1K9-F1
#
_cell.length_a   1.000
_cell.length_b   1.000
_cell.length_c   1.000
_cell.angle_alpha   90.00
_cell.angle_beta   90.00
_cell.angle_gamma   90.00
#
_symmetry.space_group_name_H-M   'P 1'
#
loop_
_entity.id
_entity.type
_entity.pdbx_description
1 polymer ?
#
loop_
_entity_poly.entity_id
_entity_poly.type
_entity_poly.pdbx_seq_one_letter_code
_entity_poly.pdbx_strand_id
1 'polypeptide(L)' 'MTSQVFYRKWRPQTFNEVAGQEHVTQTLLNAIKNNRIAHAYLFCGPRGSGKTSTA' A
#
# COMPACT_ATOMS: atom_id res chain seq x y z
N MET A 1 0.59 -5.61 30.05
CA MET A 1 0.28 -4.61 29.01
C MET A 1 1.29 -4.75 27.90
N THR A 2 0.86 -5.11 26.69
CA THR A 2 1.73 -5.20 25.52
C THR A 2 2.04 -3.80 25.00
N SER A 3 3.29 -3.38 25.09
CA SER A 3 3.76 -2.15 24.45
C SER A 3 3.65 -2.31 22.92
N GLN A 4 2.84 -1.48 22.28
CA GLN A 4 2.67 -1.47 20.83
C GLN A 4 3.50 -0.33 20.21
N VAL A 5 4.44 -0.68 19.35
CA VAL A 5 5.26 0.28 18.59
C VAL A 5 4.44 1.00 17.50
N PHE A 6 4.69 2.30 17.30
CA PHE A 6 3.86 3.15 16.42
C PHE A 6 3.76 2.65 14.98
N TYR A 7 4.85 2.19 14.38
CA TYR A 7 4.84 1.71 12.99
C TYR A 7 3.99 0.44 12.79
N ARG A 8 3.70 -0.31 13.87
CA ARG A 8 2.75 -1.43 13.83
C ARG A 8 1.32 -0.95 14.05
N LYS A 9 1.14 0.02 14.95
CA LYS A 9 -0.18 0.59 15.26
C LYS A 9 -0.79 1.33 14.06
N TRP A 10 0.03 2.02 13.29
CA TRP A 10 -0.38 2.88 12.17
C TRP A 10 0.01 2.34 10.80
N ARG A 11 0.26 1.02 10.69
CA ARG A 11 0.49 0.42 9.38
C ARG A 11 -0.84 0.44 8.59
N PRO A 12 -0.89 1.06 7.39
CA PRO A 12 -2.11 1.12 6.60
C PRO A 12 -2.72 -0.26 6.39
N GLN A 13 -4.02 -0.38 6.60
CA GLN A 13 -4.80 -1.60 6.35
C GLN A 13 -5.57 -1.52 5.03
N THR A 14 -5.83 -0.30 4.55
CA THR A 14 -6.55 -0.04 3.30
C THR A 14 -5.76 0.89 2.39
N PHE A 15 -6.03 0.83 1.08
CA PHE A 15 -5.39 1.74 0.11
C PHE A 15 -5.68 3.22 0.39
N ASN A 16 -6.79 3.54 1.05
CA ASN A 16 -7.15 4.92 1.41
C ASN A 16 -6.28 5.47 2.57
N GLU A 17 -5.65 4.61 3.36
CA GLU A 17 -4.78 5.00 4.47
C GLU A 17 -3.32 5.19 4.04
N VAL A 18 -2.98 4.88 2.79
CA VAL A 18 -1.63 5.09 2.25
C VAL A 18 -1.44 6.58 1.93
N ALA A 19 -0.53 7.23 2.64
CA ALA A 19 -0.25 8.65 2.45
C ALA A 19 0.71 8.92 1.28
N GLY A 20 0.39 9.92 0.44
CA GLY A 20 1.29 10.48 -0.57
C GLY A 20 1.56 9.59 -1.78
N GLN A 21 0.72 8.57 -2.01
CA GLN A 21 0.81 7.67 -3.18
C GLN A 21 -0.55 7.51 -3.86
N GLU A 22 -1.30 8.60 -3.99
CA GLU A 22 -2.67 8.62 -4.53
C GLU A 22 -2.74 8.04 -5.96
N HIS A 23 -1.76 8.36 -6.80
CA HIS A 23 -1.69 7.81 -8.16
C HIS A 23 -1.55 6.28 -8.18
N VAL A 24 -0.73 5.73 -7.28
CA VAL A 24 -0.46 4.29 -7.20
C VAL A 24 -1.69 3.56 -6.67
N THR A 25 -2.27 4.05 -5.57
CA THR A 25 -3.46 3.45 -4.96
C THR A 25 -4.66 3.49 -5.91
N GLN A 26 -4.86 4.60 -6.63
CA GLN A 26 -5.92 4.72 -7.63
C GLN A 26 -5.74 3.72 -8.79
N THR A 27 -4.51 3.54 -9.27
CA THR A 27 -4.22 2.57 -10.34
C THR A 27 -4.57 1.15 -9.91
N LEU A 28 -4.16 0.75 -8.71
CA LEU A 28 -4.47 -0.57 -8.15
C LEU A 28 -5.97 -0.77 -7.91
N LEU A 29 -6.64 0.23 -7.34
CA LEU A 29 -8.09 0.20 -7.14
C LEU A 29 -8.85 0.05 -8.46
N ASN A 30 -8.43 0.76 -9.50
CA ASN A 30 -9.03 0.65 -10.83
C ASN A 30 -8.77 -0.71 -11.48
N ALA A 31 -7.58 -1.29 -11.31
CA ALA A 31 -7.26 -2.62 -11.81
C ALA A 31 -8.17 -3.69 -11.18
N ILE A 32 -8.41 -3.61 -9.86
CA ILE A 32 -9.32 -4.50 -9.13
C ILE A 32 -10.77 -4.30 -9.61
N LYS A 33 -11.25 -3.05 -9.64
CA LYS A 33 -12.64 -2.72 -10.04
C LYS A 33 -12.98 -3.19 -11.45
N ASN A 34 -12.02 -3.10 -12.37
CA ASN A 34 -12.22 -3.48 -13.77
C ASN A 34 -11.84 -4.94 -14.06
N ASN A 35 -11.48 -5.72 -13.04
CA ASN A 35 -10.95 -7.09 -13.18
C ASN A 35 -9.78 -7.19 -14.17
N ARG A 36 -8.90 -6.18 -14.19
CA ARG A 36 -7.70 -6.08 -15.03
C ARG A 36 -6.44 -6.27 -14.19
N ILE A 37 -6.35 -7.41 -13.51
CA ILE A 37 -5.21 -7.73 -12.64
C ILE A 37 -4.04 -8.21 -13.49
N ALA A 38 -2.90 -7.53 -13.39
CA ALA A 38 -1.68 -7.95 -14.06
C ALA A 38 -1.12 -9.24 -13.43
N HIS A 39 -0.36 -10.00 -14.22
CA HIS A 39 0.31 -11.21 -13.74
C HIS A 39 1.33 -10.92 -12.62
N ALA A 40 1.96 -9.74 -12.64
CA ALA A 40 2.92 -9.31 -11.64
C ALA A 40 2.91 -7.79 -11.47
N TYR A 41 3.23 -7.32 -10.26
CA TYR A 41 3.45 -5.91 -9.93
C TYR A 41 4.84 -5.72 -9.33
N LEU A 42 5.57 -4.71 -9.79
CA LEU A 42 6.87 -4.33 -9.27
C LEU A 42 6.76 -2.98 -8.55
N PHE A 43 6.98 -2.99 -7.23
CA PHE A 43 7.00 -1.78 -6.41
C PHE A 43 8.44 -1.31 -6.21
N CYS A 44 8.77 -0.10 -6.68
CA CYS A 44 10.12 0.49 -6.62
C CYS A 44 10.17 1.74 -5.73
N GLY A 45 11.37 2.07 -5.20
CA GLY A 45 11.59 3.27 -4.37
C GLY A 45 12.48 3.05 -3.13
N PRO A 46 12.86 4.14 -2.43
CA PRO A 46 13.79 4.11 -1.28
C PRO A 46 13.23 3.35 -0.07
N ARG A 47 14.08 2.94 0.88
CA ARG A 47 13.61 2.24 2.10
C ARG A 47 12.61 3.10 2.88
N GLY A 48 11.58 2.46 3.44
CA GLY A 48 10.51 3.15 4.17
C GLY A 48 9.39 3.73 3.30
N SER A 49 9.49 3.69 1.97
CA SER A 49 8.48 4.26 1.04
C SER A 49 7.19 3.45 0.91
N GLY A 50 6.86 2.55 1.85
CA GLY A 50 5.59 1.81 1.82
C GLY A 50 5.45 0.66 0.81
N LYS A 51 6.45 0.35 -0.02
CA LYS A 51 6.39 -0.73 -1.05
C LYS A 51 5.81 -2.07 -0.53
N THR A 52 6.36 -2.58 0.57
CA THR A 52 5.95 -3.85 1.19
C THR A 52 4.71 -3.71 2.08
N SER A 53 4.24 -2.48 2.29
CA SER A 53 2.98 -2.22 3.00
C SER A 53 1.81 -2.12 2.02
N THR A 54 2.07 -1.74 0.76
CA THR A 54 1.06 -1.64 -0.30
C THR A 54 0.88 -2.93 -1.09
N ALA A 55 1.92 -3.74 -1.24
CA ALA A 55 1.86 -5.10 -1.80
C ALA A 55 1.21 -6.07 -0.80
#